data_AF-A0A920QJ61-F1
#
_entry.id   AF-A0A920QJ61-F1
#
_cell.length_a   1.000
_cell.length_b   1.000
_cell.length_c   1.000
_cell.angle_alpha   90.00
_cell.angle_beta   90.00
_cell.angle_gamma   90.00
#
_symmetry.space_group_name_H-M   'P 1'
#
loop_
_entity.id
_entity.type
_entity.pdbx_description
1 polymer ?
#
loop_
_entity_poly.entity_id
_entity_poly.type
_entity_poly.pdbx_seq_one_letter_code
_entity_poly.pdbx_strand_id
1 'polypeptide(L)'
;MQQTSANKAFTPPNVSSREFKRDNPPPTDDYREKLFELEKAGELEVQRVPEPYVELETKYGRTKKIPHQMTWHHKSCGQCGHIPGILQLFSGLTVS
;
A
#
# COMPACT_ATOMS: atom_id res chain seq x y z
N MET A 1 23.30 -6.31 -50.07
CA MET A 1 23.86 -5.85 -48.77
C MET A 1 22.98 -4.72 -48.27
N GLN A 2 22.11 -4.96 -47.30
CA GLN A 2 21.34 -3.91 -46.63
C GLN A 2 21.85 -3.81 -45.20
N GLN A 3 22.36 -2.64 -44.85
CA GLN A 3 22.93 -2.33 -43.54
C GLN A 3 21.79 -2.21 -42.52
N THR A 4 21.82 -3.05 -41.48
CA THR A 4 20.91 -2.95 -40.34
C THR A 4 21.38 -1.82 -39.43
N SER A 5 20.57 -0.77 -39.32
CA SER A 5 20.78 0.34 -38.39
C SER A 5 20.84 -0.17 -36.96
N ALA A 6 21.93 0.13 -36.26
CA ALA A 6 22.21 -0.34 -34.91
C ALA A 6 21.09 0.05 -33.93
N ASN A 7 20.51 -0.95 -33.26
CA ASN A 7 19.61 -0.77 -32.13
C ASN A 7 20.33 -0.04 -31.01
N LYS A 8 20.03 1.25 -30.83
CA LYS A 8 20.57 2.04 -29.73
C LYS A 8 19.93 1.55 -28.44
N ALA A 9 20.74 1.02 -27.52
CA ALA A 9 20.28 0.52 -26.24
C ALA A 9 19.59 1.65 -25.45
N PHE A 10 18.38 1.38 -24.94
CA PHE A 10 17.69 2.29 -24.04
C PHE A 10 18.41 2.32 -22.69
N THR A 11 19.06 3.43 -22.37
CA THR A 11 19.60 3.68 -21.03
C THR A 11 18.60 4.51 -20.25
N PRO A 12 17.95 3.97 -19.21
CA PRO A 12 17.04 4.76 -18.40
C PRO A 12 17.79 5.87 -17.66
N PRO A 13 17.17 7.04 -17.45
CA PRO A 13 17.77 8.12 -16.69
C PRO A 13 18.05 7.71 -15.24
N ASN A 14 19.04 8.39 -14.64
CA ASN A 14 19.44 8.21 -13.24
C ASN A 14 18.21 8.32 -12.33
N VAL A 15 18.12 7.45 -11.32
CA VAL A 15 16.99 7.38 -10.40
C VAL A 15 16.80 8.70 -9.64
N SER A 16 17.89 9.42 -9.35
CA SER A 16 17.86 10.68 -8.59
C SER A 16 17.18 11.84 -9.34
N SER A 17 17.10 11.80 -10.67
CA SER A 17 16.54 12.90 -11.47
C SER A 17 15.06 12.71 -11.83
N ARG A 18 14.38 11.73 -11.21
CA ARG A 18 12.97 11.41 -11.50
C ARG A 18 12.06 12.20 -10.56
N GLU A 19 11.39 13.22 -11.08
CA GLU A 19 10.33 13.94 -10.35
C GLU A 19 8.98 13.27 -10.60
N PHE A 20 8.22 13.02 -9.53
CA PHE A 20 6.84 12.53 -9.63
C PHE A 20 5.89 13.73 -9.75
N LYS A 21 5.33 13.95 -10.95
CA LYS A 21 4.28 14.96 -11.20
C LYS A 21 2.92 14.28 -11.23
N ARG A 22 1.93 14.84 -10.52
CA ARG A 22 0.54 14.35 -10.54
C ARG A 22 -0.22 15.15 -11.59
N ASP A 23 -0.60 14.50 -12.69
CA ASP A 23 -1.29 15.16 -13.80
C ASP A 23 -2.82 15.26 -13.61
N ASN A 24 -3.43 14.28 -12.92
CA ASN A 24 -4.90 14.21 -12.73
C ASN A 24 -5.30 14.14 -11.25
N PRO A 25 -6.49 14.67 -10.89
CA PRO A 25 -7.06 14.49 -9.57
C PRO A 25 -7.30 13.00 -9.27
N PRO A 26 -7.27 12.59 -7.99
CA PRO A 26 -7.58 11.23 -7.58
C PRO A 26 -8.85 10.72 -8.25
N PRO A 27 -8.80 9.58 -8.96
CA PRO A 27 -10.01 8.85 -9.26
C PRO A 27 -10.60 8.30 -7.95
N THR A 28 -11.94 8.26 -7.94
CA THR A 28 -12.74 7.27 -7.20
C THR A 28 -13.32 7.72 -5.86
N ASP A 29 -14.57 7.31 -5.67
CA ASP A 29 -15.36 7.35 -4.44
C ASP A 29 -14.54 6.90 -3.22
N ASP A 30 -14.72 7.58 -2.09
CA ASP A 30 -14.12 7.13 -0.82
C ASP A 30 -15.01 6.03 -0.22
N TYR A 31 -14.53 4.78 -0.25
CA TYR A 31 -15.25 3.64 0.31
C TYR A 31 -15.11 3.53 1.84
N ARG A 32 -14.38 4.43 2.51
CA ARG A 32 -14.21 4.39 3.98
C ARG A 32 -15.54 4.46 4.73
N GLU A 33 -16.48 5.27 4.26
CA GLU A 33 -17.80 5.39 4.88
C GLU A 33 -18.56 4.06 4.84
N LYS A 34 -18.57 3.41 3.68
CA LYS A 34 -19.17 2.07 3.50
C LYS A 34 -18.49 1.02 4.40
N LEU A 35 -17.17 1.11 4.59
CA LEU A 35 -16.46 0.21 5.51
C LEU A 35 -16.89 0.42 6.97
N PHE A 36 -17.15 1.67 7.40
CA PHE A 36 -17.66 1.97 8.75
C PHE A 36 -19.12 1.54 8.92
N GLU A 37 -19.93 1.61 7.87
CA GLU A 37 -21.30 1.05 7.89
C GLU A 37 -21.27 -0.47 8.07
N LEU A 38 -20.37 -1.17 7.37
CA LEU A 38 -20.18 -2.61 7.53
C LEU A 38 -19.60 -2.98 8.91
N GLU A 39 -18.74 -2.14 9.49
CA GLU A 39 -18.30 -2.26 10.88
C GLU A 39 -19.48 -2.16 11.85
N LYS A 40 -20.36 -1.19 11.64
CA LYS A 40 -21.57 -1.00 12.45
C LYS A 40 -22.56 -2.16 12.28
N ALA A 41 -22.63 -2.75 11.09
CA ALA A 41 -23.43 -3.94 10.81
C ALA A 41 -22.84 -5.22 11.44
N GLY A 42 -21.58 -5.17 11.91
CA GLY A 42 -20.88 -6.32 12.50
C GLY A 42 -20.36 -7.31 11.46
N GLU A 43 -20.35 -6.95 10.18
CA GLU A 43 -19.84 -7.81 9.10
C GLU A 43 -18.33 -7.73 8.94
N LEU A 44 -17.72 -6.61 9.34
CA LEU A 44 -16.28 -6.36 9.24
C LEU A 44 -15.73 -5.69 10.51
N GLU A 45 -14.45 -5.89 10.81
CA GLU A 45 -13.74 -5.17 11.87
C GLU A 45 -12.74 -4.19 11.23
N VAL A 46 -12.84 -2.90 11.56
CA VAL A 46 -11.92 -1.89 11.00
C VAL A 46 -10.79 -1.60 11.98
N GLN A 47 -9.62 -2.18 11.73
CA GLN A 47 -8.41 -1.92 12.51
C GLN A 47 -7.98 -0.45 12.39
N ARG A 48 -8.02 0.28 13.51
CA ARG A 48 -7.55 1.68 13.57
C ARG A 48 -6.03 1.72 13.76
N VAL A 49 -5.40 2.78 13.22
CA VAL A 49 -3.95 2.98 13.31
C VAL A 49 -3.58 3.47 14.72
N PRO A 50 -2.72 2.77 15.47
CA PRO A 50 -2.28 3.22 16.78
C PRO A 50 -1.28 4.38 16.68
N GLU A 51 -1.24 5.23 17.71
CA GLU A 51 -0.18 6.25 17.87
C GLU A 51 1.13 5.59 18.31
N PRO A 52 2.31 6.03 17.82
CA PRO A 52 2.55 7.21 16.97
C PRO A 52 2.42 6.93 15.45
N TYR A 53 1.77 7.84 14.72
CA TYR A 53 1.61 7.79 13.26
C TYR A 53 2.03 9.10 12.58
N VAL A 54 2.41 9.02 11.31
CA VAL A 54 2.63 10.17 10.43
C VAL A 54 1.56 10.22 9.35
N GLU A 55 1.11 11.41 8.99
CA GLU A 55 0.18 11.63 7.88
C GLU A 55 0.96 11.96 6.62
N LEU A 56 0.84 11.10 5.61
CA LEU A 56 1.47 11.29 4.31
C LEU A 56 0.43 11.24 3.20
N GLU A 57 0.59 12.11 2.21
CA GLU A 57 -0.20 12.06 0.99
C GLU A 57 0.23 10.87 0.13
N THR A 58 -0.74 10.02 -0.23
CA THR A 58 -0.50 8.92 -1.15
C THR A 58 -0.31 9.43 -2.58
N LYS A 59 0.18 8.55 -3.49
CA LYS A 59 0.26 8.81 -4.94
C LYS A 59 -1.05 9.35 -5.52
N TYR A 60 -2.18 8.94 -4.95
CA TYR A 60 -3.53 9.34 -5.34
C TYR A 60 -4.10 10.47 -4.49
N GLY A 61 -3.32 11.18 -3.69
CA GLY A 61 -3.74 12.45 -3.06
C GLY A 61 -4.62 12.28 -1.85
N ARG A 62 -4.82 11.04 -1.41
CA ARG A 62 -5.47 10.77 -0.13
C ARG A 62 -4.42 10.81 0.96
N THR A 63 -4.67 11.56 2.01
CA THR A 63 -3.88 11.49 3.25
C THR A 63 -4.08 10.13 3.89
N LYS A 64 -2.97 9.47 4.25
CA LYS A 64 -2.96 8.19 4.94
C LYS A 64 -2.14 8.32 6.22
N LYS A 65 -2.71 7.85 7.34
CA LYS A 65 -1.99 7.65 8.59
C LYS A 65 -1.12 6.41 8.47
N ILE A 66 0.18 6.56 8.66
CA ILE A 66 1.17 5.48 8.61
C ILE A 66 1.77 5.34 10.01
N PRO A 67 1.62 4.18 10.68
CA PRO A 67 2.22 3.97 11.99
C PRO A 67 3.75 3.92 11.86
N HIS A 68 4.47 4.49 12.83
CA HIS A 68 5.94 4.46 12.86
C HIS A 68 6.49 3.09 13.22
N GLN A 69 5.73 2.31 13.99
CA GLN A 69 6.12 1.01 14.52
C GLN A 69 5.08 -0.05 14.12
N MET A 70 5.44 -1.32 14.24
CA MET A 70 4.55 -2.45 13.91
C MET A 70 4.06 -2.42 12.45
N THR A 71 4.93 -2.04 11.51
CA THR A 71 4.65 -2.13 10.08
C THR A 71 4.70 -3.59 9.63
N TRP A 72 3.53 -4.20 9.43
CA TRP A 72 3.42 -5.58 8.99
C TRP A 72 3.78 -5.70 7.50
N HIS A 73 4.86 -6.41 7.19
CA HIS A 73 5.27 -6.68 5.82
C HIS A 73 4.74 -8.04 5.38
N HIS A 74 3.66 -8.05 4.60
CA HIS A 74 3.21 -9.25 3.91
C HIS A 74 3.92 -9.34 2.57
N LYS A 75 4.64 -10.44 2.34
CA LYS A 75 5.23 -10.76 1.03
C LYS A 75 4.34 -11.78 0.32
N SER A 76 3.55 -11.32 -0.64
CA SER A 76 2.79 -12.20 -1.53
C SER A 76 3.72 -12.97 -2.48
N CYS A 77 3.43 -14.24 -2.75
CA CYS A 77 4.09 -14.98 -3.82
C CYS A 77 3.72 -14.38 -5.19
N GLY A 78 4.70 -13.95 -5.98
CA GLY A 78 4.47 -13.34 -7.30
C GLY A 78 3.93 -14.27 -8.38
N GLN A 79 3.87 -15.58 -8.10
CA GLN A 79 3.37 -16.58 -9.05
C GLN A 79 1.93 -17.01 -8.76
N CYS A 80 1.55 -17.11 -7.48
CA CYS A 80 0.23 -17.65 -7.10
C CYS A 80 -0.60 -16.70 -6.23
N GLY A 81 -0.08 -15.52 -5.88
CA GLY A 81 -0.79 -14.54 -5.04
C GLY A 81 -1.02 -15.01 -3.60
N HIS A 82 -0.50 -16.18 -3.20
CA HIS A 82 -0.62 -16.66 -1.84
C HIS A 82 0.12 -15.70 -0.89
N ILE A 83 -0.63 -15.14 0.04
CA ILE A 83 -0.12 -14.36 1.15
C ILE A 83 -0.18 -15.30 2.35
N PRO A 84 0.96 -15.88 2.80
CA PRO A 84 0.96 -16.65 4.03
C PRO A 84 0.57 -15.73 5.19
N GLY A 85 -0.49 -16.12 5.90
CA GLY A 85 -1.05 -15.39 7.04
C GLY A 85 -0.15 -15.44 8.27
N ILE A 86 -0.36 -14.45 9.14
CA ILE A 86 0.35 -14.26 10.42
C ILE A 86 0.07 -15.42 11.36
N LEU A 87 1.11 -16.14 11.78
CA LEU A 87 1.11 -16.87 13.04
C LEU A 87 1.68 -15.94 14.13
N GLN A 88 0.88 -15.73 15.17
CA GLN A 88 1.30 -15.53 16.57
C GLN A 88 1.80 -14.14 17.00
N LEU A 89 0.90 -13.33 17.58
CA LEU A 89 1.16 -12.41 18.71
C LEU A 89 -0.15 -11.99 19.44
N PHE A 90 -1.08 -12.93 19.67
CA PHE A 90 -2.13 -12.79 20.71
C PHE A 90 -1.92 -13.87 21.79
N SER A 91 -0.72 -13.97 22.34
CA SER A 91 -0.49 -14.72 23.58
C SER A 91 -0.42 -13.71 24.73
N GLY A 92 -1.57 -13.43 25.35
CA GLY A 92 -1.57 -12.52 26.50
C GLY A 92 -2.91 -12.11 27.11
N LEU A 93 -4.08 -12.55 26.61
CA LEU A 93 -5.31 -12.42 27.39
C LEU A 93 -5.36 -13.55 28.42
N THR A 94 -4.78 -13.30 29.59
CA THR A 94 -5.12 -14.03 30.81
C THR A 94 -6.56 -13.67 31.18
N VAL A 95 -7.49 -14.59 30.95
CA VAL A 95 -8.81 -14.55 31.58
C VAL A 95 -8.62 -15.07 33.01
N SER A 96 -8.84 -14.20 34.00
CA SER A 96 -9.01 -14.59 35.40
C SER A 96 -10.43 -15.10 35.65
#